data_AF-A0A429AYW1-F1
#
_entry.id   AF-A0A429AYW1-F1
#
_cell.length_a   1.000
_cell.length_b   1.000
_cell.length_c   1.000
_cell.angle_alpha   90.00
_cell.angle_beta   90.00
_cell.angle_gamma   90.00
#
_symmetry.space_group_name_H-M   'P 1'
#
loop_
_entity.id
_entity.type
_entity.pdbx_description
1 polymer ?
#
loop_
_entity_poly.entity_id
_entity_poly.type
_entity_poly.pdbx_seq_one_letter_code
_entity_poly.pdbx_strand_id
1 'polypeptide(L)' 'MPASILGEVGHLFEAALTRDTITRLSCPSCGSVHVAQLLGDNGGVSYVCTACGHSWS' A
#
# COMPACT_ATOMS: atom_id res chain seq x y z
N MET A 1 -29.29 19.35 -10.40
CA MET A 1 -29.04 17.90 -10.60
C MET A 1 -27.83 17.54 -9.75
N PRO A 2 -27.89 16.62 -8.76
CA PRO A 2 -26.71 16.18 -8.04
C PRO A 2 -26.22 14.83 -8.59
N ALA A 3 -24.90 14.67 -8.71
CA ALA A 3 -24.14 13.44 -8.38
C ALA A 3 -22.82 13.41 -9.17
N SER A 4 -21.70 13.49 -8.45
CA SER A 4 -20.52 12.61 -8.61
C SER A 4 -19.42 13.07 -7.65
N ILE A 5 -19.38 12.49 -6.44
CA ILE A 5 -18.28 12.66 -5.44
C ILE A 5 -17.63 11.29 -5.11
N LEU A 6 -17.78 10.29 -5.98
CA LEU A 6 -17.12 8.99 -5.82
C LEU A 6 -15.62 9.00 -6.21
N GLY A 7 -14.92 10.12 -6.01
CA GLY A 7 -13.50 10.27 -6.31
C GLY A 7 -12.59 10.49 -5.10
N GLU A 8 -13.14 10.60 -3.89
CA GLU A 8 -12.36 11.09 -2.72
C GLU A 8 -12.13 10.04 -1.63
N VAL A 9 -12.85 8.90 -1.66
CA VAL A 9 -12.67 7.84 -0.65
C VAL A 9 -11.38 7.05 -0.88
N GLY A 10 -10.90 6.94 -2.12
CA GLY A 10 -9.64 6.26 -2.43
C GLY A 10 -8.44 6.91 -1.73
N HIS A 11 -8.30 8.23 -1.84
CA HIS A 11 -7.11 8.93 -1.31
C HIS A 11 -7.07 9.02 0.23
N LEU A 12 -8.24 9.12 0.88
CA LEU A 12 -8.31 9.14 2.34
C LEU A 12 -8.11 7.73 2.92
N PHE A 13 -8.57 6.70 2.23
CA PHE A 13 -8.34 5.30 2.60
C PHE A 13 -6.89 4.89 2.37
N GLU A 14 -6.27 5.32 1.26
CA GLU A 14 -4.83 5.19 1.01
C GLU A 14 -4.03 5.89 2.10
N ALA A 15 -4.35 7.15 2.46
CA ALA A 15 -3.61 7.87 3.51
C ALA A 15 -3.76 7.24 4.91
N ALA A 16 -4.95 6.73 5.25
CA ALA A 16 -5.19 6.00 6.49
C ALA A 16 -4.51 4.61 6.49
N LEU A 17 -4.54 3.88 5.37
CA LEU A 17 -3.78 2.65 5.14
C LEU A 17 -2.28 2.93 5.28
N THR A 18 -1.77 4.01 4.70
CA THR A 18 -0.35 4.41 4.75
C THR A 18 0.09 4.69 6.19
N ARG A 19 -0.77 5.34 6.98
CA ARG A 19 -0.48 5.67 8.38
C ARG A 19 -0.51 4.43 9.28
N ASP A 20 -1.38 3.46 9.01
CA ASP A 20 -1.43 2.18 9.74
C ASP A 20 -0.28 1.24 9.32
N THR A 21 0.07 1.22 8.03
CA THR A 21 1.18 0.41 7.47
C THR A 21 2.56 0.86 7.94
N ILE A 22 2.79 2.14 8.25
CA ILE A 22 4.07 2.58 8.87
C ILE A 22 4.28 1.89 10.23
N THR A 23 3.20 1.47 10.90
CA THR A 23 3.29 0.75 12.18
C THR A 23 3.32 -0.77 11.99
N ARG A 24 2.67 -1.31 10.95
CA ARG A 24 2.74 -2.72 10.52
C ARG A 24 2.45 -2.85 9.02
N LEU A 25 3.49 -2.95 8.20
CA LEU A 25 3.36 -3.03 6.75
C LEU A 25 2.60 -4.31 6.34
N SER A 26 1.40 -4.17 5.78
CA SER A 26 0.56 -5.27 5.27
C SER A 26 0.37 -5.16 3.76
N CYS A 27 0.24 -6.30 3.09
CA CYS A 27 0.06 -6.35 1.65
C CYS A 27 -1.34 -5.84 1.26
N PRO A 28 -1.46 -4.81 0.41
CA PRO A 28 -2.76 -4.26 0.02
C PRO A 28 -3.62 -5.24 -0.80
N SER A 29 -2.99 -6.24 -1.43
CA SER A 29 -3.70 -7.21 -2.27
C SER A 29 -4.33 -8.36 -1.47
N CYS A 30 -3.74 -8.78 -0.34
CA CYS A 30 -4.20 -9.97 0.40
C CYS A 30 -4.26 -9.80 1.93
N GLY A 31 -3.83 -8.65 2.46
CA GLY A 31 -3.78 -8.35 3.89
C GLY A 31 -2.65 -9.03 4.68
N SER A 32 -1.75 -9.78 4.03
CA SER A 32 -0.65 -10.48 4.70
C SER A 32 0.42 -9.51 5.19
N VAL A 33 0.96 -9.74 6.40
CA VAL A 33 2.09 -8.99 6.97
C VAL A 33 3.46 -9.47 6.46
N HIS A 34 3.49 -10.56 5.68
CA HIS A 34 4.72 -11.11 5.14
C HIS A 34 5.17 -10.31 3.91
N VAL A 35 5.90 -9.22 4.18
CA VAL A 35 6.41 -8.30 3.17
C VAL A 35 7.93 -8.19 3.28
N ALA A 36 8.62 -8.33 2.16
CA ALA A 36 10.03 -8.02 2.03
C ALA A 36 10.21 -6.61 1.43
N GLN A 37 11.08 -5.83 2.03
CA GLN A 37 11.51 -4.53 1.53
C GLN A 37 12.79 -4.70 0.70
N LEU A 38 12.79 -4.18 -0.52
CA LEU A 38 13.95 -4.09 -1.39
C LEU A 38 14.39 -2.63 -1.46
N LEU A 39 15.66 -2.38 -1.16
CA LEU A 39 16.26 -1.06 -1.34
C LEU A 39 16.91 -1.01 -2.72
N GLY A 40 16.46 -0.10 -3.57
CA GLY A 40 17.06 0.14 -4.87
C GLY A 40 18.33 0.97 -4.75
N ASP A 41 19.21 0.88 -5.75
CA ASP A 41 20.51 1.57 -5.77
C ASP A 41 20.40 3.10 -5.70
N ASN A 42 19.25 3.65 -6.10
CA ASN A 42 18.95 5.09 -6.04
C ASN A 42 18.35 5.54 -4.69
N GLY A 43 18.31 4.66 -3.68
CA GLY A 43 17.62 4.93 -2.42
C GLY A 43 16.09 4.84 -2.49
N GLY A 44 15.56 4.35 -3.61
CA GLY A 44 14.14 4.01 -3.74
C GLY A 44 13.82 2.76 -2.93
N VAL A 45 12.59 2.67 -2.42
CA VAL A 45 12.12 1.51 -1.67
C VAL A 45 11.07 0.80 -2.51
N SER A 46 11.20 -0.51 -2.64
CA SER A 46 10.19 -1.38 -3.22
C SER A 46 9.79 -2.42 -2.20
N TYR A 47 8.57 -2.92 -2.32
CA TYR A 47 8.01 -3.92 -1.42
C TYR A 47 7.48 -5.09 -2.24
N VAL A 48 7.63 -6.29 -1.70
CA VAL A 48 7.05 -7.51 -2.27
C VAL A 48 6.43 -8.35 -1.17
N CYS A 49 5.17 -8.75 -1.37
CA CYS A 49 4.53 -9.70 -0.47
C CYS A 49 5.03 -11.11 -0.77
N THR A 50 5.65 -11.76 0.21
CA THR A 50 6.15 -13.14 0.07
C THR A 50 5.04 -14.19 0.19
N ALA A 51 3.83 -13.77 0.57
CA ALA A 51 2.67 -14.66 0.63
C ALA A 51 1.89 -14.76 -0.69
N CYS A 52 1.71 -13.64 -1.42
CA CYS A 52 0.93 -13.61 -2.67
C CYS A 52 1.70 -13.15 -3.91
N GLY A 53 2.94 -12.67 -3.77
CA GLY A 53 3.76 -12.18 -4.87
C GLY A 53 3.44 -10.78 -5.37
N HIS A 54 2.53 -10.05 -4.71
CA HIS A 54 2.21 -8.68 -5.08
C HIS A 54 3.39 -7.73 -4.78
N SER A 55 3.77 -6.89 -5.74
CA SER A 55 4.87 -5.92 -5.62
C SER A 55 4.38 -4.48 -5.79
N TRP A 56 4.90 -3.55 -5.00
CA TRP A 56 4.61 -2.11 -5.07
C TRP A 56 5.84 -1.27 -4.70
N SER A 57 5.81 0.04 -4.99
CA SER A 57 6.89 1.00 -4.71
C SER A 57 6.35 2.23 -4.01
#